data_AF-A0A419V391-F1
#
_entry.id   AF-A0A419V391-F1
#
_cell.length_a   1.000
_cell.length_b   1.000
_cell.length_c   1.000
_cell.angle_alpha   90.00
_cell.angle_beta   90.00
_cell.angle_gamma   90.00
#
_symmetry.space_group_name_H-M   'P 1'
#
loop_
_entity.id
_entity.type
_entity.pdbx_description
1 polymer ?
#
loop_
_entity_poly.entity_id
_entity_poly.type
_entity_poly.pdbx_seq_one_letter_code
_entity_poly.pdbx_strand_id
1 'polypeptide(L)'
;MNIALQTHLYWKFIHRLVVHERFRVFERSKDKKQIWLEKETEKGTVMVRIARVEYDWFNLLEKDQLEAEKAAPAIKKALGTRKVHFYNVYITSYPPVDMDAPFKAVLQSKVFEQSFLLSNDGQRGIADSPDGVLEAVLNKKADWIEEPSPWNAGEPEEELKARTRIYREEVERQQEEIDNKERSLFFYGKPLLTYALLASIFVMFFLLEQSGGSMNMAVLIEYGAKYNPAIMDGEWWRLLTAAFLHIGFLHLFMNSLALFYLGGAVERIFGTTRFLFIYAAAAVVGSLASFSFNEQVSAGASGAIFGCFGALLYFGWMHKKLFFRTMGFNVLVILAINLVFGFVVPAIDNGAHIGGLIGGFLAAGAVHLPKSGRRKTQLPLLIGTAALTFGLYWFGMNNENKAGSAAMDQQMARDLAEEGEYEEARDLLLNTLENSETEDAQTLFLLGYTESYLENYEEAGRYFEQTIEMEPEFAEAYYNLALTYIELAMPDEAEEALSEAKRTAGDRPSGEELDFGLVEERLKEIS
;
A
#
# COMPACT_ATOMS: atom_id res chain seq x y z
N MET A 1 18.38 55.05 3.72
CA MET A 1 18.17 55.06 2.25
C MET A 1 18.37 53.70 1.59
N ASN A 2 19.51 53.01 1.71
CA ASN A 2 19.80 51.79 0.91
C ASN A 2 19.02 50.51 1.27
N ILE A 3 18.93 50.18 2.56
CA ILE A 3 18.36 48.88 3.02
C ILE A 3 16.87 48.75 2.68
N ALA A 4 16.11 49.84 2.77
CA ALA A 4 14.69 49.85 2.45
C ALA A 4 14.43 49.60 0.97
N LEU A 5 15.20 50.25 0.08
CA LEU A 5 15.12 50.04 -1.37
C LEU A 5 15.50 48.60 -1.74
N GLN A 6 16.62 48.08 -1.20
CA GLN A 6 17.04 46.70 -1.43
C GLN A 6 15.98 45.69 -0.96
N THR A 7 15.40 45.91 0.23
CA THR A 7 14.35 45.05 0.78
C THR A 7 13.07 45.12 -0.05
N HIS A 8 12.74 46.30 -0.55
CA HIS A 8 11.62 46.50 -1.45
C HIS A 8 11.81 45.73 -2.76
N LEU A 9 12.98 45.86 -3.41
CA LEU A 9 13.31 45.12 -4.62
C LEU A 9 13.27 43.60 -4.41
N TYR A 10 13.79 43.15 -3.26
CA TYR A 10 13.74 41.74 -2.86
C TYR A 10 12.31 41.20 -2.83
N TRP A 11 11.40 41.86 -2.10
CA TRP A 11 10.02 41.43 -2.02
C TRP A 11 9.22 41.66 -3.30
N LYS A 12 9.50 42.73 -4.05
CA LYS A 12 8.86 43.01 -5.35
C LYS A 12 9.18 41.90 -6.36
N PHE A 13 10.43 41.45 -6.42
CA PHE A 13 10.83 40.37 -7.31
C PHE A 13 10.23 39.03 -6.91
N ILE A 14 10.23 38.70 -5.60
CA ILE A 14 9.56 37.49 -5.08
C ILE A 14 8.06 37.55 -5.40
N HIS A 15 7.42 38.70 -5.18
CA HIS A 15 6.01 38.92 -5.50
C HIS A 15 5.72 38.66 -6.98
N ARG A 16 6.55 39.16 -7.89
CA ARG A 16 6.41 38.88 -9.33
C ARG A 16 6.43 37.38 -9.62
N LEU A 17 7.40 36.65 -9.07
CA LEU A 17 7.53 35.22 -9.30
C LEU A 17 6.39 34.41 -8.66
N VAL A 18 6.06 34.67 -7.40
CA VAL A 18 5.06 33.88 -6.65
C VAL A 18 3.64 34.21 -7.10
N VAL A 19 3.28 35.49 -7.21
CA VAL A 19 1.90 35.93 -7.41
C VAL A 19 1.51 35.86 -8.89
N HIS A 20 2.36 36.39 -9.79
CA HIS A 20 2.04 36.45 -11.21
C HIS A 20 2.48 35.19 -11.96
N GLU A 21 3.68 34.68 -11.65
CA GLU A 21 4.23 33.52 -12.32
C GLU A 21 3.98 32.20 -11.59
N ARG A 22 3.25 32.21 -10.46
CA ARG A 22 2.83 31.00 -9.72
C ARG A 22 4.01 30.13 -9.24
N PHE A 23 5.14 30.75 -8.88
CA PHE A 23 6.19 30.05 -8.14
C PHE A 23 5.71 29.72 -6.73
N ARG A 24 6.19 28.60 -6.19
CA ARG A 24 5.99 28.20 -4.80
C ARG A 24 7.25 28.48 -4.00
N VAL A 25 7.08 28.88 -2.74
CA VAL A 25 8.18 28.92 -1.79
C VAL A 25 8.58 27.49 -1.40
N PHE A 26 9.82 27.11 -1.70
CA PHE A 26 10.39 25.82 -1.30
C PHE A 26 11.02 25.88 0.09
N GLU A 27 11.88 26.88 0.32
CA GLU A 27 12.58 27.07 1.60
C GLU A 27 12.87 28.55 1.85
N ARG A 28 12.85 28.98 3.12
CA ARG A 28 13.29 30.31 3.56
C ARG A 28 14.44 30.15 4.55
N SER A 29 15.51 30.93 4.38
CA SER A 29 16.62 30.92 5.33
C SER A 29 16.19 31.46 6.70
N LYS A 30 16.84 30.99 7.78
CA LYS A 30 16.52 31.41 9.16
C LYS A 30 16.68 32.91 9.37
N ASP A 31 17.65 33.52 8.70
CA ASP A 31 17.92 34.96 8.74
C ASP A 31 17.01 35.79 7.82
N LYS A 32 16.10 35.13 7.07
CA LYS A 32 15.17 35.73 6.12
C LYS A 32 15.84 36.57 5.03
N LYS A 33 17.12 36.32 4.74
CA LYS A 33 17.85 36.97 3.66
C LYS A 33 17.79 36.19 2.35
N GLN A 34 17.44 34.91 2.39
CA GLN A 34 17.45 34.04 1.23
C GLN A 34 16.14 33.25 1.15
N ILE A 35 15.66 33.08 -0.07
CA ILE A 35 14.49 32.27 -0.37
C ILE A 35 14.77 31.41 -1.60
N TRP A 36 14.30 30.18 -1.54
CA TRP A 36 14.28 29.27 -2.67
C TRP A 36 12.85 29.14 -3.17
N LEU A 37 12.66 29.40 -4.47
CA LEU A 37 11.39 29.31 -5.15
C LEU A 37 11.42 28.20 -6.20
N GLU A 38 10.34 27.45 -6.33
CA GLU A 38 10.19 26.41 -7.34
C GLU A 38 9.00 26.65 -8.27
N LYS A 39 9.14 26.27 -9.54
CA LYS A 39 8.04 26.18 -10.51
C LYS A 39 8.23 24.97 -11.41
N GLU A 40 7.14 24.26 -11.67
CA GLU A 40 7.16 23.14 -12.60
C GLU A 40 6.88 23.63 -14.03
N THR A 41 7.68 23.14 -14.97
CA THR A 41 7.56 23.45 -16.39
C THR A 41 7.68 22.16 -17.20
N GLU A 42 7.30 22.19 -18.48
CA GLU A 42 7.44 21.03 -19.38
C GLU A 42 8.89 20.55 -19.53
N LYS A 43 9.87 21.45 -19.34
CA LYS A 43 11.31 21.14 -19.48
C LYS A 43 11.95 20.57 -18.21
N GLY A 44 11.30 20.75 -17.06
CA GLY A 44 11.81 20.34 -15.76
C GLY A 44 11.34 21.25 -14.64
N THR A 45 11.90 21.07 -13.44
CA THR A 45 11.65 21.97 -12.32
C THR A 45 12.61 23.15 -12.38
N VAL A 46 12.08 24.36 -12.42
CA VAL A 46 12.86 25.60 -12.30
C VAL A 46 13.00 25.93 -10.82
N MET A 47 14.23 26.17 -10.38
CA MET A 47 14.58 26.48 -9.00
C MET A 47 15.35 27.80 -8.95
N VAL A 48 14.80 28.80 -8.27
CA VAL A 48 15.36 30.15 -8.20
C VAL A 48 15.73 30.45 -6.75
N ARG A 49 17.02 30.67 -6.49
CA ARG A 49 17.48 31.26 -5.24
C ARG A 49 17.46 32.77 -5.38
N ILE A 50 16.86 33.46 -4.41
CA ILE A 50 16.93 34.92 -4.32
C ILE A 50 17.59 35.27 -2.98
N ALA A 51 18.74 35.92 -3.04
CA ALA A 51 19.55 36.29 -1.88
C ALA A 51 19.69 37.80 -1.77
N ARG A 52 19.23 38.36 -0.66
CA ARG A 52 19.41 39.77 -0.29
C ARG A 52 20.73 39.91 0.48
N VAL A 53 21.74 40.48 -0.18
CA VAL A 53 23.12 40.55 0.32
C VAL A 53 23.72 41.93 0.09
N GLU A 54 24.63 42.34 0.97
CA GLU A 54 25.45 43.56 0.83
C GLU A 54 26.92 43.10 0.87
N TYR A 55 27.48 42.85 -0.30
CA TYR A 55 28.85 42.37 -0.45
C TYR A 55 29.68 43.41 -1.19
N ASP A 56 30.68 43.97 -0.50
CA ASP A 56 31.53 45.03 -1.04
C ASP A 56 32.51 44.52 -2.11
N TRP A 57 32.90 43.24 -2.02
CA TRP A 57 33.92 42.59 -2.85
C TRP A 57 33.36 41.38 -3.58
N PHE A 58 33.74 41.20 -4.84
CA PHE A 58 33.24 40.13 -5.71
C PHE A 58 33.52 38.72 -5.16
N ASN A 59 34.67 38.53 -4.50
CA ASN A 59 35.05 37.25 -3.90
C ASN A 59 34.05 36.74 -2.84
N LEU A 60 33.27 37.62 -2.20
CA LEU A 60 32.23 37.24 -1.25
C LEU A 60 31.01 36.64 -1.97
N LEU A 61 30.67 37.14 -3.16
CA LEU A 61 29.63 36.56 -4.03
C LEU A 61 30.04 35.18 -4.55
N GLU A 62 31.31 35.01 -4.91
CA GLU A 62 31.85 33.70 -5.30
C GLU A 62 31.74 32.69 -4.17
N LYS A 63 32.12 33.09 -2.96
CA LYS A 63 32.02 32.24 -1.76
C LYS A 63 30.56 31.88 -1.45
N ASP A 64 29.65 32.84 -1.48
CA ASP A 64 28.22 32.62 -1.25
C ASP A 64 27.62 31.68 -2.30
N GLN A 65 28.00 31.84 -3.57
CA GLN A 65 27.55 30.93 -4.62
C GLN A 65 28.04 29.50 -4.35
N LEU A 66 29.32 29.30 -4.01
CA LEU A 66 29.85 27.98 -3.68
C LEU A 66 29.13 27.34 -2.49
N GLU A 67 28.68 28.14 -1.51
CA GLU A 67 27.86 27.65 -0.41
C GLU A 67 26.44 27.26 -0.88
N ALA A 68 25.82 28.08 -1.73
CA ALA A 68 24.51 27.77 -2.31
C ALA A 68 24.53 26.52 -3.21
N GLU A 69 25.62 26.30 -3.96
CA GLU A 69 25.81 25.12 -4.80
C GLU A 69 25.82 23.82 -3.99
N LYS A 70 26.33 23.85 -2.75
CA LYS A 70 26.31 22.69 -1.85
C LYS A 70 24.89 22.26 -1.46
N ALA A 71 23.90 23.15 -1.54
CA ALA A 71 22.51 22.83 -1.25
C ALA A 71 21.82 22.08 -2.41
N ALA A 72 22.32 22.19 -3.65
CA ALA A 72 21.64 21.66 -4.83
C ALA A 72 21.43 20.13 -4.82
N PRO A 73 22.38 19.28 -4.36
CA PRO A 73 22.15 17.84 -4.25
C PRO A 73 21.01 17.49 -3.28
N ALA A 74 20.94 18.19 -2.13
CA ALA A 74 19.87 18.00 -1.15
C ALA A 74 18.51 18.44 -1.72
N ILE A 75 18.47 19.56 -2.43
CA ILE A 75 17.27 20.04 -3.13
C ILE A 75 16.81 19.04 -4.20
N LYS A 76 17.71 18.55 -5.06
CA LYS A 76 17.38 17.52 -6.07
C LYS A 76 16.80 16.27 -5.43
N LYS A 77 17.38 15.82 -4.31
CA LYS A 77 16.88 14.67 -3.55
C LYS A 77 15.48 14.93 -2.98
N ALA A 78 15.25 16.09 -2.38
CA ALA A 78 13.96 16.47 -1.80
C ALA A 78 12.85 16.59 -2.86
N LEU A 79 13.19 17.06 -4.06
CA LEU A 79 12.24 17.18 -5.18
C LEU A 79 11.92 15.84 -5.86
N GLY A 80 12.75 14.81 -5.67
CA GLY A 80 12.58 13.52 -6.33
C GLY A 80 12.70 13.55 -7.85
N THR A 81 13.31 14.60 -8.42
CA THR A 81 13.51 14.78 -9.87
C THR A 81 14.99 14.95 -10.22
N ARG A 82 15.38 14.43 -11.39
CA ARG A 82 16.74 14.58 -11.93
C ARG A 82 16.91 15.84 -12.79
N LYS A 83 15.83 16.37 -13.37
CA LYS A 83 15.87 17.57 -14.23
C LYS A 83 15.45 18.81 -13.45
N VAL A 84 16.44 19.51 -12.91
CA VAL A 84 16.25 20.76 -12.17
C VAL A 84 17.16 21.84 -12.78
N HIS A 85 16.56 22.95 -13.17
CA HIS A 85 17.22 24.13 -13.72
C HIS A 85 17.41 25.15 -12.59
N PHE A 86 18.65 25.39 -12.18
CA PHE A 86 18.97 26.26 -11.06
C PHE A 86 19.33 27.66 -11.55
N TYR A 87 18.73 28.69 -10.95
CA TYR A 87 19.08 30.10 -11.15
C TYR A 87 19.36 30.77 -9.81
N ASN A 88 20.32 31.69 -9.78
CA ASN A 88 20.70 32.42 -8.58
C ASN A 88 20.53 33.92 -8.83
N VAL A 89 19.85 34.62 -7.94
CA VAL A 89 19.57 36.05 -8.07
C VAL A 89 20.03 36.76 -6.80
N TYR A 90 21.06 37.58 -6.94
CA TYR A 90 21.52 38.47 -5.90
C TYR A 90 20.82 39.81 -5.99
N ILE A 91 20.35 40.31 -4.84
CA ILE A 91 19.74 41.63 -4.71
C ILE A 91 20.60 42.42 -3.73
N THR A 92 21.35 43.38 -4.26
CA THR A 92 22.23 44.27 -3.51
C THR A 92 21.87 45.71 -3.81
N SER A 93 22.23 46.61 -2.91
CA SER A 93 22.02 48.03 -3.17
C SER A 93 22.94 48.57 -4.26
N TYR A 94 24.23 48.16 -4.21
CA TYR A 94 25.26 48.53 -5.17
C TYR A 94 26.08 47.30 -5.61
N PRO A 95 26.60 47.26 -6.84
CA PRO A 95 27.50 46.20 -7.26
C PRO A 95 28.83 46.27 -6.48
N PRO A 96 29.54 45.15 -6.32
CA PRO A 96 30.87 45.14 -5.72
C PRO A 96 31.81 46.15 -6.37
N VAL A 97 32.71 46.74 -5.57
CA VAL A 97 33.53 47.87 -6.01
C VAL A 97 34.63 47.47 -7.00
N ASP A 98 35.00 46.19 -7.00
CA ASP A 98 36.05 45.57 -7.82
C ASP A 98 35.52 44.95 -9.13
N MET A 99 34.24 45.18 -9.45
CA MET A 99 33.62 44.71 -10.68
C MET A 99 33.66 45.77 -11.79
N ASP A 100 34.29 45.41 -12.91
CA ASP A 100 34.39 46.25 -14.11
C ASP A 100 33.73 45.63 -15.36
N ALA A 101 33.00 44.52 -15.19
CA ALA A 101 32.35 43.78 -16.27
C ALA A 101 30.91 43.36 -15.89
N PRO A 102 30.02 43.09 -16.88
CA PRO A 102 28.67 42.61 -16.61
C PRO A 102 28.65 41.34 -15.77
N PHE A 103 27.83 41.29 -14.72
CA PHE A 103 27.85 40.20 -13.72
C PHE A 103 27.75 38.79 -14.33
N LYS A 104 26.85 38.63 -15.30
CA LYS A 104 26.69 37.37 -16.07
C LYS A 104 27.95 36.86 -16.74
N ALA A 105 28.88 37.74 -17.10
CA ALA A 105 30.13 37.37 -17.76
C ALA A 105 31.17 36.83 -16.77
N VAL A 106 31.07 37.21 -15.50
CA VAL A 106 32.14 37.00 -14.50
C VAL A 106 31.83 35.84 -13.56
N LEU A 107 30.56 35.67 -13.15
CA LEU A 107 30.21 34.62 -12.18
C LEU A 107 29.64 33.37 -12.88
N GLN A 108 30.50 32.37 -13.07
CA GLN A 108 30.12 31.06 -13.61
C GLN A 108 29.85 30.04 -12.51
N SER A 109 28.97 29.09 -12.79
CA SER A 109 28.62 28.00 -11.87
C SER A 109 28.62 26.66 -12.60
N LYS A 110 28.94 25.59 -11.87
CA LYS A 110 28.74 24.21 -12.36
C LYS A 110 27.31 23.70 -12.12
N VAL A 111 26.52 24.42 -11.31
CA VAL A 111 25.21 23.99 -10.84
C VAL A 111 24.12 24.95 -11.31
N PHE A 112 24.31 26.26 -11.10
CA PHE A 112 23.42 27.28 -11.60
C PHE A 112 23.66 27.47 -13.09
N GLU A 113 22.59 27.45 -13.88
CA GLU A 113 22.67 27.74 -15.31
C GLU A 113 23.04 29.20 -15.53
N GLN A 114 22.55 30.07 -14.66
CA GLN A 114 22.86 31.48 -14.68
C GLN A 114 22.69 32.12 -13.30
N SER A 115 23.62 33.01 -12.99
CA SER A 115 23.58 33.88 -11.82
C SER A 115 23.34 35.32 -12.28
N PHE A 116 22.48 36.03 -11.56
CA PHE A 116 22.08 37.40 -11.85
C PHE A 116 22.35 38.32 -10.67
N LEU A 117 22.65 39.58 -10.95
CA LEU A 117 22.83 40.63 -9.95
C LEU A 117 21.86 41.77 -10.24
N LEU A 118 20.86 41.96 -9.40
CA LEU A 118 19.96 43.11 -9.43
C LEU A 118 20.46 44.15 -8.44
N SER A 119 20.86 45.32 -8.94
CA SER A 119 21.51 46.37 -8.13
C SER A 119 21.50 47.74 -8.78
N ASN A 120 21.44 48.82 -7.98
CA ASN A 120 21.43 50.19 -8.50
C ASN A 120 22.81 50.59 -9.00
N ASP A 121 23.08 50.36 -10.28
CA ASP A 121 24.41 50.56 -10.86
C ASP A 121 24.60 51.91 -11.56
N GLY A 122 23.60 52.80 -11.54
CA GLY A 122 23.72 54.17 -12.03
C GLY A 122 24.24 54.28 -13.48
N GLN A 123 23.89 53.32 -14.35
CA GLN A 123 24.33 53.16 -15.75
C GLN A 123 25.70 52.50 -15.99
N ARG A 124 26.30 51.85 -14.98
CA ARG A 124 27.54 51.09 -15.17
C ARG A 124 27.39 49.85 -16.07
N GLY A 125 26.17 49.35 -16.28
CA GLY A 125 25.90 48.16 -17.10
C GLY A 125 26.44 46.86 -16.49
N ILE A 126 26.70 46.88 -15.18
CA ILE A 126 27.21 45.74 -14.41
C ILE A 126 26.05 44.85 -13.96
N ALA A 127 24.95 45.49 -13.52
CA ALA A 127 23.78 44.82 -13.01
C ALA A 127 22.86 44.32 -14.14
N ASP A 128 22.17 43.22 -13.87
CA ASP A 128 21.17 42.65 -14.75
C ASP A 128 19.82 43.39 -14.64
N SER A 129 19.04 43.36 -15.72
CA SER A 129 17.65 43.83 -15.68
C SER A 129 16.72 42.74 -15.13
N PRO A 130 15.66 43.11 -14.38
CA PRO A 130 14.63 42.17 -13.95
C PRO A 130 14.00 41.38 -15.11
N ASP A 131 13.80 42.02 -16.28
CA ASP A 131 13.33 41.37 -17.50
C ASP A 131 14.27 40.25 -17.93
N GLY A 132 15.58 40.51 -17.98
CA GLY A 132 16.57 39.50 -18.35
C GLY A 132 16.62 38.32 -17.39
N VAL A 133 16.33 38.54 -16.10
CA VAL A 133 16.17 37.44 -15.14
C VAL A 133 14.91 36.63 -15.44
N LEU A 134 13.77 37.31 -15.63
CA LEU A 134 12.50 36.65 -15.92
C LEU A 134 12.53 35.88 -17.24
N GLU A 135 13.15 36.42 -18.28
CA GLU A 135 13.28 35.75 -19.58
C GLU A 135 14.06 34.45 -19.47
N ALA A 136 15.17 34.46 -18.73
CA ALA A 136 15.97 33.26 -18.49
C ALA A 136 15.23 32.23 -17.63
N VAL A 137 14.63 32.67 -16.51
CA VAL A 137 13.92 31.80 -15.55
C VAL A 137 12.64 31.21 -16.16
N LEU A 138 11.90 31.97 -16.96
CA LEU A 138 10.60 31.58 -17.52
C LEU A 138 10.71 31.00 -18.93
N ASN A 139 11.83 31.19 -19.61
CA ASN A 139 12.06 30.79 -21.01
C ASN A 139 10.99 31.33 -21.97
N LYS A 140 10.55 32.58 -21.74
CA LYS A 140 9.61 33.33 -22.58
C LYS A 140 9.94 34.82 -22.45
N LYS A 141 9.60 35.62 -23.45
CA LYS A 141 9.62 37.08 -23.30
C LYS A 141 8.79 37.47 -22.09
N ALA A 142 9.37 38.28 -21.23
CA ALA A 142 8.75 38.72 -20.00
C ALA A 142 8.77 40.25 -19.99
N ASP A 143 7.60 40.84 -19.81
CA ASP A 143 7.50 42.26 -19.55
C ASP A 143 7.45 42.44 -18.03
N TRP A 144 8.43 43.16 -17.48
CA TRP A 144 8.39 43.71 -16.14
C TRP A 144 7.37 44.85 -16.11
N ILE A 145 6.09 44.46 -16.06
CA ILE A 145 4.98 45.41 -16.02
C ILE A 145 4.84 45.93 -14.59
N GLU A 146 5.45 47.09 -14.31
CA GLU A 146 4.92 48.19 -13.50
C GLU A 146 5.98 49.31 -13.45
N GLU A 147 5.71 50.38 -14.21
CA GLU A 147 6.39 51.65 -14.05
C GLU A 147 5.89 52.41 -12.79
N PRO A 148 6.76 53.22 -12.16
CA PRO A 148 8.13 53.47 -12.60
C PRO A 148 9.15 52.53 -11.95
N SER A 149 9.99 51.97 -12.83
CA SER A 149 11.43 51.64 -12.76
C SER A 149 12.06 51.06 -11.46
N PRO A 150 13.09 50.19 -11.55
CA PRO A 150 13.80 49.62 -10.39
C PRO A 150 14.51 50.66 -9.49
N TRP A 151 14.57 51.91 -9.93
CA TRP A 151 15.41 52.96 -9.39
C TRP A 151 14.61 54.20 -8.98
N ASN A 152 13.53 54.03 -8.22
CA ASN A 152 12.84 55.17 -7.59
C ASN A 152 13.74 55.74 -6.48
N ALA A 153 14.90 56.28 -6.86
CA ALA A 153 15.88 56.96 -6.03
C ALA A 153 15.36 58.28 -5.44
N GLY A 154 14.04 58.51 -5.51
CA GLY A 154 13.34 59.64 -4.93
C GLY A 154 12.04 59.28 -4.21
N GLU A 155 11.64 58.00 -4.13
CA GLU A 155 10.48 57.62 -3.31
C GLU A 155 10.83 57.67 -1.81
N PRO A 156 9.95 58.21 -0.95
CA PRO A 156 10.16 58.22 0.49
C PRO A 156 10.33 56.81 1.06
N GLU A 157 11.26 56.65 2.00
CA GLU A 157 11.57 55.36 2.63
C GLU A 157 10.33 54.67 3.22
N GLU A 158 9.40 55.45 3.75
CA GLU A 158 8.14 54.95 4.33
C GLU A 158 7.19 54.38 3.28
N GLU A 159 7.16 54.93 2.06
CA GLU A 159 6.34 54.40 0.97
C GLU A 159 6.92 53.06 0.46
N LEU A 160 8.24 52.98 0.34
CA LEU A 160 8.94 51.74 0.00
C LEU A 160 8.64 50.63 1.02
N LYS A 161 8.69 50.94 2.32
CA LYS A 161 8.34 50.01 3.41
C LYS A 161 6.88 49.59 3.33
N ALA A 162 5.95 50.51 3.09
CA ALA A 162 4.52 50.22 2.96
C ALA A 162 4.25 49.25 1.80
N ARG A 163 4.80 49.51 0.60
CA ARG A 163 4.68 48.61 -0.56
C ARG A 163 5.32 47.25 -0.31
N THR A 164 6.50 47.22 0.32
CA THR A 164 7.19 45.98 0.69
C THR A 164 6.30 45.09 1.56
N ARG A 165 5.60 45.70 2.53
CA ARG A 165 4.66 44.98 3.41
C ARG A 165 3.52 44.37 2.59
N ILE A 166 2.93 45.11 1.66
CA ILE A 166 1.87 44.62 0.77
C ILE A 166 2.36 43.43 -0.07
N TYR A 167 3.52 43.55 -0.72
CA TYR A 167 4.10 42.46 -1.50
C TYR A 167 4.33 41.20 -0.68
N ARG A 168 4.83 41.36 0.54
CA ARG A 168 5.04 40.23 1.45
C ARG A 168 3.72 39.58 1.87
N GLU A 169 2.72 40.37 2.26
CA GLU A 169 1.40 39.87 2.66
C GLU A 169 0.73 39.10 1.50
N GLU A 170 0.84 39.60 0.26
CA GLU A 170 0.28 38.93 -0.91
C GLU A 170 1.03 37.62 -1.24
N VAL A 171 2.37 37.59 -1.13
CA VAL A 171 3.16 36.37 -1.29
C VAL A 171 2.78 35.31 -0.25
N GLU A 172 2.62 35.71 1.01
CA GLU A 172 2.19 34.82 2.10
C GLU A 172 0.77 34.30 1.84
N ARG A 173 -0.16 35.17 1.44
CA ARG A 173 -1.52 34.80 1.07
C ARG A 173 -1.58 33.80 -0.10
N GLN A 174 -0.83 34.04 -1.18
CA GLN A 174 -0.78 33.10 -2.32
C GLN A 174 -0.21 31.74 -1.91
N GLN A 175 0.81 31.71 -1.04
CA GLN A 175 1.38 30.46 -0.55
C GLN A 175 0.37 29.69 0.32
N GLU A 176 -0.32 30.38 1.22
CA GLU A 176 -1.40 29.80 2.02
C GLU A 176 -2.54 29.25 1.15
N GLU A 177 -2.93 29.96 0.09
CA GLU A 177 -3.94 29.47 -0.86
C GLU A 177 -3.49 28.17 -1.57
N ILE A 178 -2.22 28.07 -1.97
CA ILE A 178 -1.65 26.85 -2.57
C ILE A 178 -1.65 25.71 -1.55
N ASP A 179 -1.17 25.96 -0.34
CA ASP A 179 -1.07 24.94 0.71
C ASP A 179 -2.47 24.50 1.19
N ASN A 180 -3.43 25.40 1.27
CA ASN A 180 -4.83 25.09 1.60
C ASN A 180 -5.51 24.26 0.50
N LYS A 181 -5.24 24.56 -0.78
CA LYS A 181 -5.73 23.72 -1.90
C LYS A 181 -5.15 22.31 -1.81
N GLU A 182 -3.86 22.16 -1.57
CA GLU A 182 -3.24 20.84 -1.40
C GLU A 182 -3.79 20.10 -0.18
N ARG A 183 -3.92 20.77 0.97
CA ARG A 183 -4.53 20.18 2.18
C ARG A 183 -5.97 19.74 1.93
N SER A 184 -6.75 20.51 1.17
CA SER A 184 -8.14 20.16 0.86
C SER A 184 -8.26 18.86 0.06
N LEU A 185 -7.20 18.45 -0.68
CA LEU A 185 -7.17 17.15 -1.36
C LEU A 185 -6.99 15.97 -0.39
N PHE A 186 -6.34 16.19 0.75
CA PHE A 186 -6.10 15.15 1.75
C PHE A 186 -7.17 15.06 2.82
N PHE A 187 -7.94 16.13 3.04
CA PHE A 187 -8.92 16.26 4.11
C PHE A 187 -10.31 16.65 3.57
N TYR A 188 -10.70 16.04 2.44
CA TYR A 188 -12.03 16.24 1.86
C TYR A 188 -13.12 15.57 2.71
N GLY A 189 -12.91 14.32 3.12
CA GLY A 189 -13.84 13.52 3.89
C GLY A 189 -13.47 13.36 5.37
N LYS A 190 -14.40 12.82 6.16
CA LYS A 190 -14.13 12.28 7.51
C LYS A 190 -14.13 10.74 7.41
N PRO A 191 -13.26 10.02 8.15
CA PRO A 191 -13.10 8.57 8.01
C PRO A 191 -14.22 7.77 8.72
N LEU A 192 -15.49 8.07 8.40
CA LEU A 192 -16.64 7.47 9.08
C LEU A 192 -16.83 6.01 8.70
N LEU A 193 -16.72 5.67 7.41
CA LEU A 193 -16.87 4.31 6.95
C LEU A 193 -15.72 3.42 7.41
N THR A 194 -14.50 3.96 7.50
CA THR A 194 -13.35 3.24 8.06
C THR A 194 -13.65 2.74 9.48
N TYR A 195 -14.23 3.59 10.34
CA TYR A 195 -14.61 3.19 11.69
C TYR A 195 -15.78 2.20 11.70
N ALA A 196 -16.75 2.37 10.81
CA ALA A 196 -17.85 1.41 10.67
C ALA A 196 -17.33 0.03 10.26
N LEU A 197 -16.45 -0.05 9.26
CA LEU A 197 -15.83 -1.31 8.81
C LEU A 197 -15.01 -1.98 9.91
N LEU A 198 -14.20 -1.20 10.66
CA LEU A 198 -13.47 -1.73 11.81
C LEU A 198 -14.42 -2.32 12.86
N ALA A 199 -15.48 -1.59 13.21
CA ALA A 199 -16.48 -2.09 14.16
C ALA A 199 -17.14 -3.37 13.64
N SER A 200 -17.52 -3.44 12.37
CA SER A 200 -18.09 -4.64 11.75
C SER A 200 -17.13 -5.84 11.81
N ILE A 201 -15.84 -5.62 11.52
CA ILE A 201 -14.80 -6.65 11.59
C ILE A 201 -14.63 -7.16 13.03
N PHE A 202 -14.58 -6.28 14.04
CA PHE A 202 -14.48 -6.70 15.44
C PHE A 202 -15.71 -7.46 15.92
N VAL A 203 -16.91 -7.03 15.52
CA VAL A 203 -18.15 -7.75 15.83
C VAL A 203 -18.13 -9.13 15.19
N MET A 204 -17.76 -9.24 13.91
CA MET A 204 -17.67 -10.53 13.21
C MET A 204 -16.66 -11.46 13.88
N PHE A 205 -15.47 -10.96 14.21
CA PHE A 205 -14.45 -11.74 14.90
C PHE A 205 -14.94 -12.27 16.25
N PHE A 206 -15.65 -11.44 17.03
CA PHE A 206 -16.26 -11.89 18.27
C PHE A 206 -17.27 -13.02 18.06
N LEU A 207 -18.09 -12.96 17.00
CA LEU A 207 -19.05 -14.02 16.69
C LEU A 207 -18.36 -15.34 16.31
N LEU A 208 -17.27 -15.30 15.55
CA LEU A 208 -16.47 -16.48 15.22
C LEU A 208 -15.91 -17.14 16.48
N GLU A 209 -15.36 -16.36 17.41
CA GLU A 209 -14.82 -16.86 18.67
C GLU A 209 -15.90 -17.51 19.58
N GLN A 210 -17.17 -17.11 19.44
CA GLN A 210 -18.27 -17.76 20.17
C GLN A 210 -18.80 -19.04 19.48
N SER A 211 -18.43 -19.28 18.23
CA SER A 211 -19.04 -20.32 17.38
C SER A 211 -18.05 -21.43 17.00
N GLY A 212 -16.98 -21.63 17.78
CA GLY A 212 -15.95 -22.65 17.52
C GLY A 212 -14.55 -22.09 17.27
N GLY A 213 -14.42 -20.77 17.06
CA GLY A 213 -13.13 -20.09 17.00
C GLY A 213 -12.76 -19.57 15.60
N SER A 214 -11.95 -18.51 15.55
CA SER A 214 -11.51 -17.92 14.28
C SER A 214 -10.43 -18.72 13.53
N MET A 215 -9.96 -19.83 14.10
CA MET A 215 -8.97 -20.71 13.47
C MET A 215 -9.58 -22.01 12.92
N ASN A 216 -10.84 -22.31 13.24
CA ASN A 216 -11.57 -23.44 12.72
C ASN A 216 -12.09 -23.13 11.30
N MET A 217 -11.83 -24.03 10.35
CA MET A 217 -12.11 -23.79 8.95
C MET A 217 -13.59 -23.95 8.62
N ALA A 218 -14.27 -24.92 9.23
CA ALA A 218 -15.71 -25.13 9.08
C ALA A 218 -16.48 -23.88 9.52
N VAL A 219 -16.15 -23.32 10.68
CA VAL A 219 -16.75 -22.07 11.20
C VAL A 219 -16.51 -20.90 10.26
N LEU A 220 -15.29 -20.75 9.72
CA LEU A 220 -15.00 -19.69 8.74
C LEU A 220 -15.84 -19.84 7.47
N ILE A 221 -15.98 -21.07 6.95
CA ILE A 221 -16.81 -21.36 5.77
C ILE A 221 -18.28 -21.05 6.09
N GLU A 222 -18.83 -21.50 7.21
CA GLU A 222 -20.21 -21.23 7.60
C GLU A 222 -20.51 -19.72 7.63
N TYR A 223 -19.61 -18.93 8.23
CA TYR A 223 -19.77 -17.48 8.37
C TYR A 223 -19.43 -16.67 7.11
N GLY A 224 -19.03 -17.32 6.02
CA GLY A 224 -18.90 -16.65 4.73
C GLY A 224 -17.49 -16.34 4.27
N ALA A 225 -16.49 -17.11 4.69
CA ALA A 225 -15.19 -17.10 4.06
C ALA A 225 -15.31 -17.44 2.56
N LYS A 226 -14.31 -17.01 1.78
CA LYS A 226 -14.20 -17.40 0.38
C LYS A 226 -13.93 -18.91 0.36
N TYR A 227 -14.85 -19.65 -0.24
CA TYR A 227 -14.77 -21.09 -0.47
C TYR A 227 -15.23 -21.39 -1.90
N ASN A 228 -14.38 -22.03 -2.71
CA ASN A 228 -14.60 -22.15 -4.16
C ASN A 228 -15.85 -22.98 -4.51
N PRO A 229 -16.05 -24.19 -3.95
CA PRO A 229 -17.25 -24.99 -4.22
C PRO A 229 -18.54 -24.23 -3.94
N ALA A 230 -18.68 -23.62 -2.75
CA ALA A 230 -19.88 -22.85 -2.43
C ALA A 230 -20.11 -21.65 -3.37
N ILE A 231 -19.04 -20.98 -3.82
CA ILE A 231 -19.15 -19.90 -4.82
C ILE A 231 -19.67 -20.45 -6.16
N MET A 232 -19.19 -21.63 -6.59
CA MET A 232 -19.65 -22.30 -7.81
C MET A 232 -21.11 -22.74 -7.71
N ASP A 233 -21.56 -23.12 -6.51
CA ASP A 233 -22.96 -23.47 -6.20
C ASP A 233 -23.89 -22.25 -6.06
N GLY A 234 -23.35 -21.04 -6.22
CA GLY A 234 -24.13 -19.81 -6.30
C GLY A 234 -24.05 -18.91 -5.06
N GLU A 235 -23.19 -19.21 -4.08
CA GLU A 235 -22.96 -18.36 -2.91
C GLU A 235 -22.02 -17.18 -3.21
N TRP A 236 -22.35 -16.40 -4.24
CA TRP A 236 -21.56 -15.26 -4.73
C TRP A 236 -21.32 -14.16 -3.68
N TRP A 237 -22.15 -14.11 -2.64
CA TRP A 237 -22.02 -13.17 -1.53
C TRP A 237 -20.70 -13.35 -0.75
N ARG A 238 -20.11 -14.55 -0.78
CA ARG A 238 -18.80 -14.88 -0.21
C ARG A 238 -17.66 -14.03 -0.74
N LEU A 239 -17.78 -13.55 -1.98
CA LEU A 239 -16.81 -12.65 -2.60
C LEU A 239 -16.68 -11.31 -1.85
N LEU A 240 -17.72 -10.90 -1.12
CA LEU A 240 -17.71 -9.69 -0.32
C LEU A 240 -17.58 -9.98 1.19
N THR A 241 -18.28 -10.98 1.72
CA THR A 241 -18.28 -11.26 3.17
C THR A 241 -16.92 -11.73 3.68
N ALA A 242 -16.13 -12.43 2.89
CA ALA A 242 -14.78 -12.86 3.25
C ALA A 242 -13.90 -11.72 3.77
N ALA A 243 -14.14 -10.47 3.34
CA ALA A 243 -13.42 -9.29 3.81
C ALA A 243 -13.67 -8.93 5.29
N PHE A 244 -14.70 -9.50 5.93
CA PHE A 244 -15.07 -9.22 7.32
C PHE A 244 -14.57 -10.28 8.31
N LEU A 245 -14.23 -11.48 7.83
CA LEU A 245 -13.71 -12.58 8.64
C LEU A 245 -12.19 -12.48 8.78
N HIS A 246 -11.61 -12.95 9.88
CA HIS A 246 -10.16 -12.92 10.10
C HIS A 246 -9.71 -14.18 10.84
N ILE A 247 -8.63 -14.79 10.35
CA ILE A 247 -8.05 -16.01 10.91
C ILE A 247 -7.12 -15.66 12.08
N GLY A 248 -7.58 -15.85 13.32
CA GLY A 248 -6.79 -15.58 14.52
C GLY A 248 -6.55 -14.08 14.82
N PHE A 249 -6.13 -13.83 16.06
CA PHE A 249 -6.01 -12.47 16.60
C PHE A 249 -4.94 -11.61 15.91
N LEU A 250 -3.76 -12.17 15.58
CA LEU A 250 -2.67 -11.40 14.98
C LEU A 250 -3.08 -10.87 13.58
N HIS A 251 -3.78 -11.69 12.81
CA HIS A 251 -4.25 -11.32 11.47
C HIS A 251 -5.31 -10.21 11.56
N LEU A 252 -6.25 -10.32 12.50
CA LEU A 252 -7.23 -9.27 12.82
C LEU A 252 -6.52 -7.95 13.18
N PHE A 253 -5.55 -7.99 14.10
CA PHE A 253 -4.85 -6.81 14.57
C PHE A 253 -4.13 -6.07 13.45
N MET A 254 -3.36 -6.81 12.63
CA MET A 254 -2.59 -6.23 11.54
C MET A 254 -3.48 -5.62 10.45
N ASN A 255 -4.57 -6.30 10.06
CA ASN A 255 -5.53 -5.74 9.10
C ASN A 255 -6.28 -4.54 9.66
N SER A 256 -6.67 -4.57 10.94
CA SER A 256 -7.35 -3.45 11.60
C SER A 256 -6.45 -2.20 11.63
N LEU A 257 -5.17 -2.38 11.97
CA LEU A 257 -4.18 -1.31 11.96
C LEU A 257 -3.99 -0.74 10.54
N ALA A 258 -3.85 -1.61 9.55
CA ALA A 258 -3.70 -1.21 8.16
C ALA A 258 -4.95 -0.48 7.63
N LEU A 259 -6.15 -0.97 7.93
CA LEU A 259 -7.43 -0.35 7.55
C LEU A 259 -7.59 1.02 8.21
N PHE A 260 -7.24 1.17 9.48
CA PHE A 260 -7.30 2.45 10.19
C PHE A 260 -6.44 3.52 9.51
N TYR A 261 -5.19 3.20 9.14
CA TYR A 261 -4.29 4.17 8.53
C TYR A 261 -4.55 4.36 7.03
N LEU A 262 -4.62 3.28 6.25
CA LEU A 262 -4.75 3.32 4.79
C LEU A 262 -6.18 3.62 4.37
N GLY A 263 -7.17 2.90 4.93
CA GLY A 263 -8.59 3.17 4.68
C GLY A 263 -8.95 4.60 5.10
N GLY A 264 -8.51 5.03 6.28
CA GLY A 264 -8.70 6.40 6.75
C GLY A 264 -8.03 7.46 5.86
N ALA A 265 -6.85 7.18 5.28
CA ALA A 265 -6.22 8.08 4.31
C ALA A 265 -7.03 8.17 3.00
N VAL A 266 -7.44 7.02 2.43
CA VAL A 266 -8.22 6.98 1.20
C VAL A 266 -9.59 7.63 1.39
N GLU A 267 -10.27 7.37 2.51
CA GLU A 267 -11.57 7.98 2.79
C GLU A 267 -11.48 9.51 2.93
N ARG A 268 -10.42 10.03 3.55
CA ARG A 268 -10.22 11.48 3.64
C ARG A 268 -9.91 12.11 2.28
N ILE A 269 -9.25 11.40 1.37
CA ILE A 269 -8.94 11.88 0.01
C ILE A 269 -10.17 11.80 -0.92
N PHE A 270 -10.85 10.66 -0.96
CA PHE A 270 -11.94 10.39 -1.92
C PHE A 270 -13.35 10.72 -1.37
N GLY A 271 -13.49 10.80 -0.05
CA GLY A 271 -14.78 10.90 0.64
C GLY A 271 -15.49 9.55 0.82
N THR A 272 -16.36 9.48 1.81
CA THR A 272 -17.02 8.25 2.29
C THR A 272 -17.72 7.44 1.20
N THR A 273 -18.56 8.06 0.36
CA THR A 273 -19.30 7.33 -0.68
C THR A 273 -18.39 6.72 -1.74
N ARG A 274 -17.33 7.43 -2.15
CA ARG A 274 -16.38 6.91 -3.15
C ARG A 274 -15.49 5.84 -2.55
N PHE A 275 -15.06 6.03 -1.30
CA PHE A 275 -14.33 5.03 -0.56
C PHE A 275 -15.11 3.72 -0.42
N LEU A 276 -16.42 3.77 -0.18
CA LEU A 276 -17.28 2.59 -0.18
C LEU A 276 -17.15 1.78 -1.47
N PHE A 277 -17.29 2.43 -2.63
CA PHE A 277 -17.17 1.76 -3.92
C PHE A 277 -15.77 1.23 -4.18
N ILE A 278 -14.72 1.98 -3.82
CA ILE A 278 -13.32 1.55 -3.95
C ILE A 278 -13.07 0.31 -3.09
N TYR A 279 -13.50 0.35 -1.82
CA TYR A 279 -13.30 -0.73 -0.87
C TYR A 279 -14.06 -2.00 -1.28
N ALA A 280 -15.34 -1.88 -1.61
CA ALA A 280 -16.17 -3.00 -2.04
C ALA A 280 -15.69 -3.60 -3.37
N ALA A 281 -15.32 -2.78 -4.36
CA ALA A 281 -14.79 -3.28 -5.62
C ALA A 281 -13.44 -3.98 -5.43
N ALA A 282 -12.56 -3.46 -4.58
CA ALA A 282 -11.30 -4.11 -4.27
C ALA A 282 -11.49 -5.43 -3.50
N ALA A 283 -12.44 -5.49 -2.56
CA ALA A 283 -12.80 -6.73 -1.88
C ALA A 283 -13.27 -7.79 -2.89
N VAL A 284 -14.23 -7.45 -3.75
CA VAL A 284 -14.79 -8.37 -4.75
C VAL A 284 -13.75 -8.80 -5.78
N VAL A 285 -13.00 -7.87 -6.37
CA VAL A 285 -11.98 -8.20 -7.37
C VAL A 285 -10.82 -8.99 -6.74
N GLY A 286 -10.47 -8.70 -5.48
CA GLY A 286 -9.51 -9.49 -4.70
C GLY A 286 -10.01 -10.91 -4.50
N SER A 287 -11.20 -11.10 -3.93
CA SER A 287 -11.78 -12.43 -3.71
C SER A 287 -12.01 -13.19 -5.02
N LEU A 288 -12.36 -12.50 -6.11
CA LEU A 288 -12.45 -13.11 -7.44
C LEU A 288 -11.09 -13.56 -7.96
N ALA A 289 -10.03 -12.76 -7.79
CA ALA A 289 -8.68 -13.18 -8.16
C ALA A 289 -8.22 -14.37 -7.30
N SER A 290 -8.54 -14.38 -6.01
CA SER A 290 -8.33 -15.54 -5.15
C SER A 290 -9.09 -16.76 -5.67
N PHE A 291 -10.39 -16.66 -5.93
CA PHE A 291 -11.21 -17.70 -6.56
C PHE A 291 -10.64 -18.16 -7.91
N SER A 292 -10.07 -17.24 -8.69
CA SER A 292 -9.47 -17.52 -9.99
C SER A 292 -8.12 -18.25 -9.91
N PHE A 293 -7.34 -18.09 -8.84
CA PHE A 293 -5.93 -18.53 -8.81
C PHE A 293 -5.53 -19.31 -7.56
N ASN A 294 -6.43 -19.51 -6.60
CA ASN A 294 -6.18 -20.20 -5.35
C ASN A 294 -7.39 -21.06 -4.94
N GLU A 295 -7.13 -22.28 -4.50
CA GLU A 295 -8.11 -23.26 -4.03
C GLU A 295 -8.46 -23.08 -2.56
N GLN A 296 -7.51 -22.62 -1.75
CA GLN A 296 -7.63 -22.53 -0.30
C GLN A 296 -8.75 -21.58 0.15
N VAL A 297 -9.28 -21.85 1.35
CA VAL A 297 -10.16 -20.92 2.07
C VAL A 297 -9.42 -19.62 2.34
N SER A 298 -10.10 -18.51 2.10
CA SER A 298 -9.52 -17.19 2.32
C SER A 298 -10.49 -16.30 3.10
N ALA A 299 -9.98 -15.67 4.14
CA ALA A 299 -10.71 -14.75 5.00
C ALA A 299 -9.78 -13.60 5.40
N GLY A 300 -10.24 -12.36 5.25
CA GLY A 300 -9.48 -11.18 5.64
C GLY A 300 -9.82 -9.95 4.81
N ALA A 301 -9.73 -8.78 5.45
CA ALA A 301 -9.88 -7.49 4.79
C ALA A 301 -8.70 -7.13 3.85
N SER A 302 -7.67 -7.96 3.77
CA SER A 302 -6.39 -7.66 3.12
C SER A 302 -6.54 -7.31 1.64
N GLY A 303 -7.41 -8.00 0.89
CA GLY A 303 -7.68 -7.65 -0.51
C GLY A 303 -8.20 -6.21 -0.67
N ALA A 304 -9.14 -5.81 0.18
CA ALA A 304 -9.68 -4.45 0.20
C ALA A 304 -8.64 -3.41 0.68
N ILE A 305 -7.76 -3.78 1.61
CA ILE A 305 -6.64 -2.95 2.07
C ILE A 305 -5.59 -2.75 0.97
N PHE A 306 -5.27 -3.79 0.19
CA PHE A 306 -4.47 -3.65 -1.03
C PHE A 306 -5.18 -2.75 -2.05
N GLY A 307 -6.51 -2.79 -2.11
CA GLY A 307 -7.29 -1.79 -2.83
C GLY A 307 -7.07 -0.34 -2.39
N CYS A 308 -6.86 -0.12 -1.09
CA CYS A 308 -6.49 1.20 -0.57
C CYS A 308 -5.10 1.63 -1.08
N PHE A 309 -4.12 0.71 -1.15
CA PHE A 309 -2.86 0.99 -1.85
C PHE A 309 -3.09 1.36 -3.32
N GLY A 310 -3.95 0.62 -4.02
CA GLY A 310 -4.31 0.89 -5.41
C GLY A 310 -4.91 2.29 -5.59
N ALA A 311 -5.80 2.70 -4.70
CA ALA A 311 -6.39 4.04 -4.71
C ALA A 311 -5.36 5.15 -4.44
N LEU A 312 -4.40 4.91 -3.53
CA LEU A 312 -3.29 5.84 -3.27
C LEU A 312 -2.33 5.93 -4.45
N LEU A 313 -2.08 4.83 -5.16
CA LEU A 313 -1.31 4.83 -6.42
C LEU A 313 -2.05 5.58 -7.52
N TYR A 314 -3.38 5.47 -7.60
CA TYR A 314 -4.18 6.29 -8.51
C TYR A 314 -4.07 7.79 -8.19
N PHE A 315 -4.14 8.14 -6.90
CA PHE A 315 -3.85 9.52 -6.46
C PHE A 315 -2.43 9.95 -6.84
N GLY A 316 -1.44 9.08 -6.69
CA GLY A 316 -0.06 9.30 -7.13
C GLY A 316 0.09 9.45 -8.64
N TRP A 317 -0.75 8.79 -9.44
CA TRP A 317 -0.78 8.98 -10.89
C TRP A 317 -1.32 10.37 -11.26
N MET A 318 -2.36 10.83 -10.57
CA MET A 318 -2.98 12.15 -10.80
C MET A 318 -2.14 13.31 -10.24
N HIS A 319 -1.50 13.12 -9.10
CA HIS A 319 -0.80 14.15 -8.32
C HIS A 319 0.62 13.70 -7.94
N LYS A 320 1.40 13.24 -8.92
CA LYS A 320 2.75 12.64 -8.76
C LYS A 320 3.65 13.39 -7.78
N LYS A 321 3.85 14.70 -7.98
CA LYS A 321 4.73 15.51 -7.13
C LYS A 321 4.24 15.57 -5.69
N LEU A 322 2.94 15.82 -5.51
CA LEU A 322 2.31 15.90 -4.19
C LEU A 322 2.40 14.56 -3.46
N PHE A 323 2.16 13.45 -4.16
CA PHE A 323 2.27 12.10 -3.63
C PHE A 323 3.70 11.82 -3.14
N PHE A 324 4.72 11.97 -3.98
CA PHE A 324 6.11 11.69 -3.58
C PHE A 324 6.64 12.63 -2.48
N ARG A 325 6.15 13.88 -2.42
CA ARG A 325 6.52 14.81 -1.34
C ARG A 325 5.89 14.46 0.01
N THR A 326 4.75 13.78 0.03
CA THR A 326 3.95 13.57 1.26
C THR A 326 4.01 12.15 1.78
N MET A 327 3.70 11.15 0.94
CA MET A 327 3.51 9.76 1.38
C MET A 327 4.06 8.70 0.42
N GLY A 328 4.43 9.08 -0.80
CA GLY A 328 4.60 8.14 -1.89
C GLY A 328 5.72 7.11 -1.69
N PHE A 329 6.87 7.54 -1.14
CA PHE A 329 7.96 6.61 -0.85
C PHE A 329 7.55 5.59 0.23
N ASN A 330 6.92 6.04 1.31
CA ASN A 330 6.46 5.17 2.39
C ASN A 330 5.42 4.16 1.89
N VAL A 331 4.44 4.62 1.08
CA VAL A 331 3.42 3.76 0.47
C VAL A 331 4.07 2.67 -0.41
N LEU A 332 5.02 3.04 -1.26
CA LEU A 332 5.70 2.09 -2.14
C LEU A 332 6.56 1.08 -1.39
N VAL A 333 7.28 1.51 -0.36
CA VAL A 333 8.10 0.61 0.48
C VAL A 333 7.22 -0.39 1.22
N ILE A 334 6.14 0.09 1.88
CA ILE A 334 5.24 -0.79 2.62
C ILE A 334 4.56 -1.77 1.66
N LEU A 335 4.10 -1.30 0.50
CA LEU A 335 3.50 -2.17 -0.52
C LEU A 335 4.49 -3.25 -0.99
N ALA A 336 5.74 -2.88 -1.27
CA ALA A 336 6.77 -3.83 -1.70
C ALA A 336 7.06 -4.88 -0.63
N ILE A 337 7.17 -4.46 0.64
CA ILE A 337 7.39 -5.40 1.76
C ILE A 337 6.21 -6.37 1.89
N ASN A 338 4.97 -5.88 1.87
CA ASN A 338 3.80 -6.76 2.00
C ASN A 338 3.69 -7.75 0.85
N LEU A 339 4.00 -7.32 -0.38
CA LEU A 339 3.95 -8.20 -1.54
C LEU A 339 5.07 -9.27 -1.50
N VAL A 340 6.30 -8.87 -1.16
CA VAL A 340 7.41 -9.83 -0.98
C VAL A 340 7.10 -10.82 0.14
N PHE A 341 6.59 -10.34 1.27
CA PHE A 341 6.20 -11.18 2.40
C PHE A 341 5.09 -12.17 2.00
N GLY A 342 4.11 -11.72 1.23
CA GLY A 342 3.04 -12.56 0.68
C GLY A 342 3.56 -13.72 -0.18
N PHE A 343 4.57 -13.50 -1.00
CA PHE A 343 5.19 -14.57 -1.80
C PHE A 343 6.09 -15.52 -1.00
N VAL A 344 6.53 -15.12 0.20
CA VAL A 344 7.40 -15.92 1.07
C VAL A 344 6.60 -16.81 2.01
N VAL A 345 5.40 -16.39 2.42
CA VAL A 345 4.55 -17.14 3.36
C VAL A 345 3.43 -17.84 2.60
N PRO A 346 3.43 -19.19 2.49
CA PRO A 346 2.46 -19.94 1.66
C PRO A 346 1.00 -19.74 2.06
N ALA A 347 0.72 -19.44 3.34
CA ALA A 347 -0.62 -19.17 3.84
C ALA A 347 -1.20 -17.81 3.40
N ILE A 348 -0.43 -16.97 2.69
CA ILE A 348 -0.88 -15.65 2.25
C ILE A 348 -1.47 -15.70 0.84
N ASP A 349 -2.70 -15.20 0.72
CA ASP A 349 -3.43 -15.12 -0.53
C ASP A 349 -2.93 -13.96 -1.42
N ASN A 350 -1.89 -14.24 -2.22
CA ASN A 350 -1.34 -13.29 -3.17
C ASN A 350 -2.32 -12.93 -4.30
N GLY A 351 -3.23 -13.84 -4.65
CA GLY A 351 -4.31 -13.59 -5.62
C GLY A 351 -5.21 -12.47 -5.14
N ALA A 352 -5.66 -12.54 -3.89
CA ALA A 352 -6.45 -11.48 -3.26
C ALA A 352 -5.72 -10.14 -3.19
N HIS A 353 -4.43 -10.15 -2.85
CA HIS A 353 -3.64 -8.92 -2.71
C HIS A 353 -3.45 -8.22 -4.06
N ILE A 354 -3.05 -8.94 -5.11
CA ILE A 354 -2.83 -8.38 -6.44
C ILE A 354 -4.17 -7.96 -7.07
N GLY A 355 -5.19 -8.81 -6.98
CA GLY A 355 -6.54 -8.50 -7.46
C GLY A 355 -7.10 -7.26 -6.78
N GLY A 356 -6.97 -7.17 -5.46
CA GLY A 356 -7.38 -6.02 -4.67
C GLY A 356 -6.65 -4.74 -5.07
N LEU A 357 -5.32 -4.79 -5.24
CA LEU A 357 -4.49 -3.66 -5.67
C LEU A 357 -4.94 -3.09 -7.02
N ILE A 358 -5.13 -3.95 -8.01
CA ILE A 358 -5.57 -3.56 -9.36
C ILE A 358 -7.02 -3.07 -9.32
N GLY A 359 -7.90 -3.81 -8.65
CA GLY A 359 -9.31 -3.46 -8.50
C GLY A 359 -9.51 -2.10 -7.85
N GLY A 360 -8.79 -1.81 -6.76
CA GLY A 360 -8.81 -0.52 -6.08
C GLY A 360 -8.27 0.64 -6.92
N PHE A 361 -7.21 0.42 -7.71
CA PHE A 361 -6.69 1.42 -8.64
C PHE A 361 -7.70 1.77 -9.74
N LEU A 362 -8.31 0.76 -10.36
CA LEU A 362 -9.30 0.95 -11.42
C LEU A 362 -10.58 1.59 -10.87
N ALA A 363 -11.07 1.12 -9.72
CA ALA A 363 -12.25 1.66 -9.06
C ALA A 363 -12.04 3.13 -8.64
N ALA A 364 -10.89 3.45 -8.04
CA ALA A 364 -10.51 4.82 -7.69
C ALA A 364 -10.50 5.73 -8.93
N GLY A 365 -10.04 5.21 -10.07
CA GLY A 365 -10.07 5.92 -11.33
C GLY A 365 -11.44 6.10 -11.96
N ALA A 366 -12.32 5.11 -11.81
CA ALA A 366 -13.71 5.18 -12.24
C ALA A 366 -14.50 6.23 -11.44
N VAL A 367 -14.40 6.21 -10.09
CA VAL A 367 -15.13 7.17 -9.22
C VAL A 367 -14.48 8.55 -9.18
N HIS A 368 -13.16 8.62 -9.42
CA HIS A 368 -12.33 9.80 -9.49
C HIS A 368 -12.30 10.65 -8.19
N LEU A 369 -11.42 11.66 -8.13
CA LEU A 369 -11.38 12.58 -6.99
C LEU A 369 -12.60 13.51 -6.96
N PRO A 370 -13.01 13.99 -5.77
CA PRO A 370 -14.11 14.93 -5.63
C PRO A 370 -13.88 16.20 -6.44
N LYS A 371 -14.95 16.69 -7.09
CA LYS A 371 -14.94 17.94 -7.89
C LYS A 371 -13.95 17.98 -9.07
N SER A 372 -13.36 16.85 -9.48
CA SER A 372 -12.40 16.80 -10.59
C SER A 372 -12.76 15.84 -11.71
N GLY A 373 -14.02 15.38 -11.78
CA GLY A 373 -14.48 14.32 -12.71
C GLY A 373 -14.09 14.56 -14.17
N ARG A 374 -13.49 13.54 -14.80
CA ARG A 374 -13.06 13.53 -16.21
C ARG A 374 -13.66 12.33 -16.93
N ARG A 375 -14.81 12.51 -17.59
CA ARG A 375 -15.53 11.41 -18.29
C ARG A 375 -14.64 10.58 -19.22
N LYS A 376 -13.70 11.22 -19.92
CA LYS A 376 -12.75 10.56 -20.84
C LYS A 376 -11.84 9.54 -20.15
N THR A 377 -11.46 9.75 -18.89
CA THR A 377 -10.62 8.82 -18.13
C THR A 377 -11.43 7.87 -17.27
N GLN A 378 -12.60 8.30 -16.79
CA GLN A 378 -13.47 7.48 -15.94
C GLN A 378 -14.11 6.31 -16.69
N LEU A 379 -14.59 6.54 -17.92
CA LEU A 379 -15.29 5.50 -18.69
C LEU A 379 -14.40 4.29 -19.03
N PRO A 380 -13.16 4.46 -19.54
CA PRO A 380 -12.27 3.32 -19.78
C PRO A 380 -11.90 2.56 -18.51
N LEU A 381 -11.72 3.25 -17.38
CA LEU A 381 -11.38 2.61 -16.09
C LEU A 381 -12.58 1.87 -15.50
N LEU A 382 -13.80 2.39 -15.68
CA LEU A 382 -15.03 1.70 -15.31
C LEU A 382 -15.23 0.43 -16.15
N ILE A 383 -15.07 0.53 -17.48
CA ILE A 383 -15.13 -0.61 -18.39
C ILE A 383 -14.04 -1.63 -18.03
N GLY A 384 -12.81 -1.17 -17.75
CA GLY A 384 -11.71 -2.02 -17.32
C GLY A 384 -12.01 -2.74 -16.00
N THR A 385 -12.64 -2.07 -15.04
CA THR A 385 -13.07 -2.70 -13.77
C THR A 385 -14.10 -3.79 -14.03
N ALA A 386 -15.12 -3.51 -14.84
CA ALA A 386 -16.16 -4.47 -15.18
C ALA A 386 -15.60 -5.67 -15.98
N ALA A 387 -14.74 -5.42 -16.96
CA ALA A 387 -14.10 -6.45 -17.78
C ALA A 387 -13.17 -7.34 -16.94
N LEU A 388 -12.40 -6.76 -16.00
CA LEU A 388 -11.57 -7.53 -15.08
C LEU A 388 -12.42 -8.41 -14.17
N THR A 389 -13.47 -7.84 -13.56
CA THR A 389 -14.39 -8.57 -12.68
C THR A 389 -15.03 -9.74 -13.41
N PHE A 390 -15.59 -9.49 -14.60
CA PHE A 390 -16.20 -10.53 -15.42
C PHE A 390 -15.18 -11.57 -15.89
N GLY A 391 -13.99 -11.14 -16.33
CA GLY A 391 -12.94 -12.04 -16.79
C GLY A 391 -12.43 -12.98 -15.69
N LEU A 392 -12.23 -12.47 -14.47
CA LEU A 392 -11.85 -13.30 -13.31
C LEU A 392 -12.96 -14.27 -12.93
N TYR A 393 -14.21 -13.80 -12.88
CA TYR A 393 -15.35 -14.68 -12.61
C TYR A 393 -15.47 -15.79 -13.66
N TRP A 394 -15.46 -15.43 -14.94
CA TRP A 394 -15.53 -16.38 -16.05
C TRP A 394 -14.37 -17.38 -16.01
N PHE A 395 -13.14 -16.91 -15.81
CA PHE A 395 -11.97 -17.78 -15.70
C PHE A 395 -12.06 -18.69 -14.47
N GLY A 396 -12.54 -18.17 -13.34
CA GLY A 396 -12.73 -18.93 -12.12
C GLY A 396 -13.72 -20.08 -12.27
N MET A 397 -14.87 -19.82 -12.91
CA MET A 397 -15.93 -20.82 -13.15
C MET A 397 -15.54 -21.94 -14.14
N ASN A 398 -14.63 -21.67 -15.07
CA ASN A 398 -14.25 -22.62 -16.13
C ASN A 398 -12.92 -23.34 -15.85
N ASN A 399 -12.37 -23.21 -14.64
CA ASN A 399 -11.11 -23.85 -14.29
C ASN A 399 -11.40 -25.08 -13.42
N GLU A 400 -11.31 -26.26 -14.02
CA GLU A 400 -11.74 -27.55 -13.47
C GLU A 400 -10.92 -28.01 -12.25
N ASN A 401 -9.67 -27.58 -12.11
CA ASN A 401 -8.77 -28.00 -11.04
C ASN A 401 -9.07 -27.36 -9.66
N LYS A 402 -10.32 -27.04 -9.33
CA LYS A 402 -10.64 -26.16 -8.17
C LYS A 402 -11.75 -26.62 -7.24
N ALA A 403 -12.37 -27.76 -7.54
CA ALA A 403 -13.36 -28.36 -6.67
C ALA A 403 -12.66 -29.04 -5.49
N GLY A 404 -12.27 -28.25 -4.48
CA GLY A 404 -11.57 -28.74 -3.28
C GLY A 404 -10.14 -29.22 -3.57
N SER A 405 -9.21 -28.97 -2.65
CA SER A 405 -7.94 -29.69 -2.67
C SER A 405 -8.03 -30.80 -1.63
N ALA A 406 -7.44 -31.98 -1.91
CA ALA A 406 -7.48 -33.09 -0.96
C ALA A 406 -6.97 -32.67 0.44
N ALA A 407 -5.93 -31.85 0.50
CA ALA A 407 -5.41 -31.30 1.75
C ALA A 407 -6.43 -30.41 2.51
N MET A 408 -7.28 -29.68 1.79
CA MET A 408 -8.32 -28.86 2.41
C MET A 408 -9.46 -29.72 2.96
N ASP A 409 -9.93 -30.69 2.18
CA ASP A 409 -11.00 -31.60 2.59
C ASP A 409 -10.54 -32.43 3.81
N GLN A 410 -9.28 -32.86 3.83
CA GLN A 410 -8.65 -33.51 4.99
C GLN A 410 -8.68 -32.64 6.24
N GLN A 411 -8.36 -31.34 6.12
CA GLN A 411 -8.40 -30.44 7.28
C GLN A 411 -9.83 -30.25 7.77
N MET A 412 -10.79 -30.04 6.87
CA MET A 412 -12.20 -29.86 7.23
C MET A 412 -12.77 -31.13 7.87
N ALA A 413 -12.38 -32.32 7.40
CA ALA A 413 -12.77 -33.58 8.01
C ALA A 413 -12.23 -33.74 9.44
N ARG A 414 -11.01 -33.24 9.73
CA ARG A 414 -10.48 -33.21 11.10
C ARG A 414 -11.28 -32.27 12.00
N ASP A 415 -11.55 -31.05 11.52
CA ASP A 415 -12.34 -30.06 12.27
C ASP A 415 -13.75 -30.63 12.61
N LEU A 416 -14.41 -31.29 11.65
CA LEU A 416 -15.69 -31.99 11.86
C LEU A 416 -15.57 -33.15 12.87
N ALA A 417 -14.51 -33.95 12.78
CA ALA A 417 -14.26 -35.05 13.71
C ALA A 417 -13.99 -34.58 15.15
N GLU A 418 -13.36 -33.41 15.34
CA GLU A 418 -13.19 -32.78 16.65
C GLU A 418 -14.53 -32.32 17.25
N GLU A 419 -15.48 -31.92 16.39
CA GLU A 419 -16.84 -31.55 16.79
C GLU A 419 -17.77 -32.76 16.99
N GLY A 420 -17.29 -33.97 16.65
CA GLY A 420 -18.04 -35.23 16.75
C GLY A 420 -18.94 -35.52 15.55
N GLU A 421 -18.83 -34.75 14.47
CA GLU A 421 -19.60 -34.90 13.23
C GLU A 421 -18.95 -35.90 12.27
N TYR A 422 -18.76 -37.14 12.74
CA TYR A 422 -18.04 -38.18 12.00
C TYR A 422 -18.72 -38.60 10.69
N GLU A 423 -20.06 -38.55 10.60
CA GLU A 423 -20.76 -38.88 9.35
C GLU A 423 -20.43 -37.87 8.23
N GLU A 424 -20.39 -36.58 8.56
CA GLU A 424 -20.08 -35.51 7.60
C GLU A 424 -18.60 -35.55 7.20
N ALA A 425 -17.71 -35.82 8.17
CA ALA A 425 -16.28 -36.03 7.91
C ALA A 425 -16.04 -37.19 6.94
N ARG A 426 -16.76 -38.32 7.12
CA ARG A 426 -16.67 -39.49 6.24
C ARG A 426 -17.13 -39.13 4.82
N ASP A 427 -18.31 -38.55 4.69
CA ASP A 427 -18.89 -38.25 3.37
C ASP A 427 -18.01 -37.28 2.58
N LEU A 428 -17.39 -36.31 3.26
CA LEU A 428 -16.41 -35.40 2.67
C LEU A 428 -15.17 -36.16 2.15
N LEU A 429 -14.56 -36.99 2.99
CA LEU A 429 -13.34 -37.74 2.63
C LEU A 429 -13.59 -38.77 1.52
N LEU A 430 -14.76 -39.42 1.49
CA LEU A 430 -15.14 -40.33 0.41
C LEU A 430 -15.27 -39.59 -0.93
N ASN A 431 -15.88 -38.41 -0.91
CA ASN A 431 -15.98 -37.56 -2.10
C ASN A 431 -14.59 -37.08 -2.56
N THR A 432 -13.68 -36.78 -1.64
CA THR A 432 -12.28 -36.46 -1.96
C THR A 432 -11.57 -37.64 -2.63
N LEU A 433 -11.77 -38.85 -2.11
CA LEU A 433 -11.17 -40.07 -2.66
C LEU A 433 -11.70 -40.38 -4.07
N GLU A 434 -13.01 -40.17 -4.32
CA GLU A 434 -13.63 -40.41 -5.64
C GLU A 434 -13.18 -39.40 -6.71
N ASN A 435 -12.92 -38.15 -6.32
CA ASN A 435 -12.54 -37.07 -7.25
C ASN A 435 -11.02 -36.85 -7.39
N SER A 436 -10.20 -37.47 -6.54
CA SER A 436 -8.74 -37.36 -6.61
C SER A 436 -8.17 -38.28 -7.69
N GLU A 437 -7.24 -37.78 -8.52
CA GLU A 437 -6.50 -38.61 -9.48
C GLU A 437 -5.53 -39.59 -8.80
N THR A 438 -5.20 -39.35 -7.53
CA THR A 438 -4.30 -40.20 -6.73
C THR A 438 -4.88 -40.43 -5.34
N GLU A 439 -4.94 -41.68 -4.91
CA GLU A 439 -5.15 -42.02 -3.49
C GLU A 439 -4.02 -41.41 -2.67
N ASP A 440 -4.36 -40.82 -1.53
CA ASP A 440 -3.42 -40.20 -0.59
C ASP A 440 -3.55 -40.90 0.77
N ALA A 441 -2.42 -41.33 1.34
CA ALA A 441 -2.38 -42.10 2.57
C ALA A 441 -3.04 -41.34 3.72
N GLN A 442 -2.95 -40.01 3.72
CA GLN A 442 -3.54 -39.17 4.74
C GLN A 442 -5.08 -39.15 4.70
N THR A 443 -5.69 -39.20 3.50
CA THR A 443 -7.16 -39.30 3.34
C THR A 443 -7.65 -40.65 3.83
N LEU A 444 -6.95 -41.73 3.45
CA LEU A 444 -7.29 -43.09 3.88
C LEU A 444 -7.17 -43.23 5.41
N PHE A 445 -6.11 -42.67 6.00
CA PHE A 445 -5.95 -42.65 7.45
C PHE A 445 -7.13 -41.95 8.15
N LEU A 446 -7.54 -40.79 7.65
CA LEU A 446 -8.66 -40.04 8.20
C LEU A 446 -10.00 -40.78 8.02
N LEU A 447 -10.20 -41.49 6.91
CA LEU A 447 -11.36 -42.35 6.72
C LEU A 447 -11.36 -43.49 7.74
N GLY A 448 -10.23 -44.18 7.92
CA GLY A 448 -10.09 -45.22 8.93
C GLY A 448 -10.39 -44.72 10.34
N TYR A 449 -9.85 -43.55 10.68
CA TYR A 449 -10.13 -42.87 11.94
C TYR A 449 -11.63 -42.58 12.09
N THR A 450 -12.23 -41.95 11.09
CA THR A 450 -13.65 -41.57 11.13
C THR A 450 -14.57 -42.80 11.22
N GLU A 451 -14.31 -43.86 10.45
CA GLU A 451 -15.07 -45.11 10.50
C GLU A 451 -14.94 -45.84 11.84
N SER A 452 -13.78 -45.73 12.51
CA SER A 452 -13.59 -46.33 13.84
C SER A 452 -14.49 -45.69 14.89
N TYR A 453 -14.72 -44.37 14.82
CA TYR A 453 -15.66 -43.65 15.69
C TYR A 453 -17.13 -43.89 15.32
N LEU A 454 -17.41 -44.25 14.07
CA LEU A 454 -18.72 -44.70 13.60
C LEU A 454 -18.99 -46.20 13.89
N GLU A 455 -18.08 -46.88 14.59
CA GLU A 455 -18.15 -48.30 14.93
C GLU A 455 -18.13 -49.25 13.71
N ASN A 456 -17.70 -48.77 12.53
CA ASN A 456 -17.56 -49.55 11.30
C ASN A 456 -16.16 -50.19 11.20
N TYR A 457 -15.81 -51.01 12.19
CA TYR A 457 -14.44 -51.51 12.38
C TYR A 457 -13.87 -52.30 11.18
N GLU A 458 -14.71 -52.99 10.39
CA GLU A 458 -14.25 -53.71 9.19
C GLU A 458 -13.78 -52.77 8.07
N GLU A 459 -14.43 -51.63 7.88
CA GLU A 459 -14.01 -50.60 6.91
C GLU A 459 -12.81 -49.81 7.47
N ALA A 460 -12.86 -49.46 8.76
CA ALA A 460 -11.76 -48.78 9.44
C ALA A 460 -10.44 -49.55 9.29
N GLY A 461 -10.46 -50.87 9.53
CA GLY A 461 -9.29 -51.74 9.38
C GLY A 461 -8.74 -51.71 7.96
N ARG A 462 -9.62 -51.84 6.94
CA ARG A 462 -9.21 -51.77 5.53
C ARG A 462 -8.54 -50.45 5.15
N TYR A 463 -9.07 -49.33 5.62
CA TYR A 463 -8.48 -48.03 5.34
C TYR A 463 -7.12 -47.84 6.02
N PHE A 464 -6.93 -48.34 7.24
CA PHE A 464 -5.62 -48.33 7.89
C PHE A 464 -4.62 -49.26 7.20
N GLU A 465 -5.04 -50.45 6.76
CA GLU A 465 -4.20 -51.35 5.96
C GLU A 465 -3.74 -50.68 4.66
N GLN A 466 -4.65 -50.06 3.90
CA GLN A 466 -4.31 -49.32 2.68
C GLN A 466 -3.38 -48.13 2.97
N THR A 467 -3.60 -47.41 4.08
CA THR A 467 -2.69 -46.35 4.54
C THR A 467 -1.27 -46.89 4.73
N ILE A 468 -1.13 -48.05 5.38
CA ILE A 468 0.15 -48.70 5.65
C ILE A 468 0.80 -49.23 4.36
N GLU A 469 0.02 -49.75 3.42
CA GLU A 469 0.54 -50.18 2.11
C GLU A 469 1.16 -49.01 1.34
N MET A 470 0.57 -47.82 1.46
CA MET A 470 1.08 -46.59 0.87
C MET A 470 2.28 -46.00 1.65
N GLU A 471 2.17 -45.93 2.98
CA GLU A 471 3.18 -45.39 3.87
C GLU A 471 3.54 -46.37 5.01
N PRO A 472 4.49 -47.31 4.78
CA PRO A 472 4.84 -48.35 5.74
C PRO A 472 5.48 -47.85 7.05
N GLU A 473 5.77 -46.56 7.19
CA GLU A 473 6.37 -45.96 8.38
C GLU A 473 5.37 -45.05 9.13
N PHE A 474 4.07 -45.15 8.81
CA PHE A 474 3.00 -44.39 9.45
C PHE A 474 2.56 -45.05 10.76
N ALA A 475 3.22 -44.70 11.86
CA ALA A 475 3.02 -45.33 13.17
C ALA A 475 1.58 -45.21 13.71
N GLU A 476 0.93 -44.06 13.48
CA GLU A 476 -0.44 -43.79 13.90
C GLU A 476 -1.44 -44.72 13.20
N ALA A 477 -1.19 -45.09 11.94
CA ALA A 477 -2.04 -46.03 11.20
C ALA A 477 -1.98 -47.44 11.83
N TYR A 478 -0.78 -47.93 12.16
CA TYR A 478 -0.61 -49.20 12.88
C TYR A 478 -1.24 -49.18 14.28
N TYR A 479 -1.10 -48.06 15.01
CA TYR A 479 -1.70 -47.90 16.33
C TYR A 479 -3.23 -47.99 16.28
N ASN A 480 -3.86 -47.25 15.36
CA ASN A 480 -5.32 -47.28 15.21
C ASN A 480 -5.82 -48.59 14.61
N LEU A 481 -5.02 -49.26 13.77
CA LEU A 481 -5.31 -50.61 13.28
C LEU A 481 -5.33 -51.63 14.43
N ALA A 482 -4.37 -51.56 15.35
CA ALA A 482 -4.35 -52.44 16.53
C ALA A 482 -5.60 -52.25 17.41
N LEU A 483 -6.01 -51.00 17.65
CA LEU A 483 -7.27 -50.70 18.33
C LEU A 483 -8.48 -51.28 17.58
N THR A 484 -8.50 -51.15 16.25
CA THR A 484 -9.58 -51.68 15.41
C THR A 484 -9.66 -53.21 15.47
N TYR A 485 -8.53 -53.91 15.45
CA TYR A 485 -8.49 -55.37 15.60
C TYR A 485 -8.95 -55.85 16.97
N ILE A 486 -8.72 -55.06 18.02
CA ILE A 486 -9.26 -55.37 19.35
C ILE A 486 -10.79 -55.37 19.32
N GLU A 487 -11.41 -54.37 18.70
CA GLU A 487 -12.88 -54.29 18.59
C GLU A 487 -13.45 -55.42 17.71
N LEU A 488 -12.68 -55.89 16.73
CA LEU A 488 -13.03 -57.05 15.88
C LEU A 488 -12.75 -58.41 16.55
N ALA A 489 -12.24 -58.43 17.80
CA ALA A 489 -11.83 -59.64 18.52
C ALA A 489 -10.79 -60.49 17.78
N MET A 490 -9.80 -59.83 17.18
CA MET A 490 -8.67 -60.41 16.43
C MET A 490 -7.34 -60.16 17.20
N PRO A 491 -7.07 -60.92 18.28
CA PRO A 491 -5.97 -60.62 19.19
C PRO A 491 -4.57 -60.84 18.59
N ASP A 492 -4.41 -61.85 17.72
CA ASP A 492 -3.11 -62.15 17.10
C ASP A 492 -2.70 -61.01 16.14
N GLU A 493 -3.64 -60.55 15.32
CA GLU A 493 -3.46 -59.44 14.38
C GLU A 493 -3.28 -58.09 15.10
N ALA A 494 -3.99 -57.89 16.21
CA ALA A 494 -3.81 -56.71 17.06
C ALA A 494 -2.41 -56.66 17.70
N GLU A 495 -1.86 -57.79 18.16
CA GLU A 495 -0.51 -57.87 18.72
C GLU A 495 0.57 -57.56 17.67
N GLU A 496 0.38 -58.05 16.44
CA GLU A 496 1.26 -57.78 15.31
C GLU A 496 1.26 -56.29 14.93
N ALA A 497 0.06 -55.71 14.75
CA ALA A 497 -0.09 -54.29 14.44
C ALA A 497 0.50 -53.37 15.52
N LEU A 498 0.28 -53.71 16.81
CA LEU A 498 0.84 -52.96 17.94
C LEU A 498 2.37 -53.04 18.00
N SER A 499 2.94 -54.20 17.69
CA SER A 499 4.39 -54.38 17.64
C SER A 499 5.02 -53.51 16.54
N GLU A 500 4.35 -53.43 15.39
CA GLU A 500 4.79 -52.64 14.26
C GLU A 500 4.61 -51.12 14.49
N ALA A 501 3.52 -50.71 15.17
CA ALA A 501 3.33 -49.33 15.62
C ALA A 501 4.49 -48.85 16.52
N LYS A 502 4.93 -49.69 17.46
CA LYS A 502 6.08 -49.39 18.33
C LYS A 502 7.40 -49.36 17.56
N ARG A 503 7.58 -50.26 16.59
CA ARG A 503 8.77 -50.31 15.75
C ARG A 503 8.92 -49.03 14.92
N THR A 504 7.83 -48.57 14.30
CA THR A 504 7.80 -47.42 13.40
C THR A 504 7.80 -46.07 14.14
N ALA A 505 7.20 -45.98 15.33
CA ALA A 505 7.22 -44.77 16.16
C ALA A 505 8.65 -44.36 16.61
N GLY A 506 9.53 -45.33 16.90
CA GLY A 506 10.89 -45.07 17.39
C GLY A 506 10.95 -44.19 18.67
N ASP A 507 12.07 -43.48 18.89
CA ASP A 507 12.25 -42.49 19.98
C ASP A 507 11.64 -41.10 19.64
N ARG A 508 10.76 -41.00 18.63
CA ARG A 508 10.23 -39.69 18.21
C ARG A 508 9.25 -39.15 19.25
N PRO A 509 9.40 -37.89 19.69
CA PRO A 509 8.33 -37.21 20.42
C PRO A 509 7.29 -36.76 19.39
N SER A 510 6.30 -37.61 19.07
CA SER A 510 5.14 -37.22 18.26
C SER A 510 4.20 -36.33 19.09
N GLY A 511 3.54 -35.38 18.43
CA GLY A 511 2.68 -34.36 19.05
C GLY A 511 1.37 -34.88 19.67
N GLU A 512 1.03 -36.15 19.42
CA GLU A 512 0.07 -36.93 20.20
C GLU A 512 0.84 -38.10 20.83
N GLU A 513 0.81 -38.21 22.16
CA GLU A 513 1.36 -39.36 22.86
C GLU A 513 0.51 -40.59 22.50
N LEU A 514 1.04 -41.45 21.62
CA LEU A 514 0.45 -42.77 21.36
C LEU A 514 0.51 -43.59 22.65
N ASP A 515 -0.64 -43.81 23.30
CA ASP A 515 -0.73 -44.54 24.55
C ASP A 515 -0.70 -46.05 24.30
N PHE A 516 0.50 -46.57 24.03
CA PHE A 516 0.69 -48.02 23.86
C PHE A 516 0.28 -48.83 25.10
N GLY A 517 0.27 -48.21 26.29
CA GLY A 517 -0.15 -48.86 27.54
C GLY A 517 -1.65 -49.17 27.53
N LEU A 518 -2.47 -48.22 27.05
CA LEU A 518 -3.91 -48.41 26.86
C LEU A 518 -4.19 -49.58 25.92
N VAL A 519 -3.51 -49.65 24.76
CA VAL A 519 -3.74 -50.73 23.79
C VAL A 519 -3.33 -52.09 24.37
N GLU A 520 -2.21 -52.19 25.09
CA GLU A 520 -1.79 -53.42 25.76
C GLU A 520 -2.76 -53.89 26.84
N GLU A 521 -3.38 -52.98 27.58
CA GLU A 521 -4.39 -53.32 28.57
C GLU A 521 -5.64 -53.90 27.90
N ARG A 522 -6.16 -53.22 26.88
CA ARG A 522 -7.33 -53.68 26.12
C ARG A 522 -7.09 -55.01 25.41
N LEU A 523 -5.89 -55.23 24.87
CA LEU A 523 -5.54 -56.49 24.21
C LEU A 523 -5.58 -57.68 25.18
N LYS A 524 -5.19 -57.49 26.45
CA LYS A 524 -5.27 -58.53 27.49
C LYS A 524 -6.70 -58.88 27.89
N GLU A 525 -7.66 -58.00 27.65
CA GLU A 525 -9.07 -58.28 27.98
C GLU A 525 -9.74 -59.21 26.96
N ILE A 526 -9.20 -59.26 25.73
CA ILE A 526 -9.74 -60.06 24.62
C ILE A 526 -8.91 -61.30 24.26
N SER A 527 -7.70 -61.42 24.84
CA SER A 527 -6.79 -62.57 24.72
C SER A 527 -7.07 -63.62 25.79
#